data_AF-A0A958UB75-F1
#
_entry.id   AF-A0A958UB75-F1
#
_cell.length_a   1.000
_cell.length_b   1.000
_cell.length_c   1.000
_cell.angle_alpha   90.00
_cell.angle_beta   90.00
_cell.angle_gamma   90.00
#
_symmetry.space_group_name_H-M   'P 1'
#
loop_
_entity.id
_entity.type
_entity.pdbx_description
1 polymer ?
#
loop_
_entity_poly.entity_id
_entity_poly.type
_entity_poly.pdbx_seq_one_letter_code
_entity_poly.pdbx_strand_id
1 'polypeptide(L)' 'ADLVTHDYRRNLRIYANIVSLIENDNDRFLLIIGSSHTRILRHFLEDGLEFNYTNISDYLNSGTDKI' A
#
# COMPACT_ATOMS: atom_id res chain seq x y z
N ALA A 1 -1.58 -20.12 14.92
CA ALA A 1 -2.76 -19.66 14.13
C ALA A 1 -3.17 -18.23 14.51
N ASP A 2 -3.20 -17.88 15.80
CA ASP A 2 -3.71 -16.56 16.25
C ASP A 2 -2.86 -15.36 15.82
N LEU A 3 -1.53 -15.46 15.84
CA LEU A 3 -0.63 -14.38 15.43
C LEU A 3 -0.85 -13.96 13.96
N VAL A 4 -0.93 -14.94 13.06
CA VAL A 4 -1.20 -14.70 11.63
C VAL A 4 -2.56 -14.05 11.44
N THR A 5 -3.58 -14.51 12.18
CA THR A 5 -4.93 -13.92 12.13
C THR A 5 -4.94 -12.48 12.62
N HIS A 6 -4.21 -12.19 13.70
CA HIS A 6 -4.08 -10.84 14.25
C HIS A 6 -3.38 -9.90 13.26
N ASP A 7 -2.25 -10.33 12.68
CA ASP A 7 -1.52 -9.55 11.69
C ASP A 7 -2.37 -9.29 10.44
N TYR A 8 -3.11 -10.30 9.96
CA TYR A 8 -4.02 -10.13 8.83
C TYR A 8 -5.14 -9.12 9.13
N ARG A 9 -5.76 -9.21 10.31
CA ARG A 9 -6.77 -8.22 10.76
C ARG A 9 -6.21 -6.80 10.84
N ARG A 10 -4.95 -6.63 11.28
CA ARG A 10 -4.29 -5.32 11.32
C ARG A 10 -4.16 -4.74 9.90
N ASN A 11 -3.72 -5.54 8.94
CA ASN A 11 -3.61 -5.11 7.53
C ASN A 11 -4.98 -4.78 6.92
N LEU A 12 -6.02 -5.57 7.20
CA LEU A 12 -7.38 -5.28 6.71
C LEU A 12 -7.91 -3.94 7.22
N ARG A 13 -7.66 -3.61 8.50
CA ARG A 13 -8.06 -2.31 9.07
C ARG A 13 -7.32 -1.15 8.40
N ILE A 14 -6.02 -1.31 8.13
CA ILE A 14 -5.24 -0.30 7.42
C ILE A 14 -5.81 -0.10 6.00
N TYR A 15 -6.08 -1.18 5.28
CA TYR A 15 -6.67 -1.11 3.94
C TYR A 15 -8.05 -0.42 3.95
N ALA A 16 -8.94 -0.81 4.87
CA ALA A 16 -10.26 -0.19 5.00
C ALA A 16 -10.16 1.32 5.27
N ASN A 17 -9.19 1.74 6.10
CA ASN A 17 -8.95 3.16 6.35
C ASN A 17 -8.45 3.88 5.09
N ILE A 18 -7.57 3.27 4.30
CA ILE A 18 -7.09 3.85 3.04
C ILE A 18 -8.28 4.07 2.08
N VAL A 19 -9.11 3.04 1.88
CA VAL A 19 -10.31 3.13 1.03
C VAL A 19 -11.24 4.25 1.51
N SER A 20 -11.44 4.38 2.82
CA SER A 20 -12.33 5.42 3.37
C SER A 20 -11.84 6.86 3.20
N LEU A 21 -10.55 7.06 2.89
CA LEU A 21 -9.94 8.38 2.69
C LEU A 21 -9.97 8.82 1.24
N ILE A 22 -10.41 7.97 0.32
CA ILE A 22 -10.49 8.28 -1.11
C ILE A 22 -11.83 8.94 -1.36
N GLU A 23 -11.78 10.15 -1.89
CA GLU A 23 -12.98 10.91 -2.21
C GLU A 23 -13.19 10.95 -3.73
N ASN A 24 -12.11 10.87 -4.52
CA ASN A 24 -12.15 10.95 -5.98
C ASN A 24 -11.16 10.01 -6.67
N ASP A 25 -11.46 9.62 -7.92
CA ASP A 25 -10.62 8.74 -8.75
C ASP A 25 -9.20 9.28 -9.06
N ASN A 26 -8.98 10.58 -8.87
CA ASN A 26 -7.69 11.24 -9.10
C ASN A 26 -6.86 11.45 -7.83
N ASP A 27 -7.36 11.02 -6.67
CA ASP A 27 -6.66 11.17 -5.41
C ASP A 27 -5.39 10.32 -5.41
N ARG A 28 -4.30 10.90 -4.89
CA ARG A 28 -3.01 10.21 -4.73
C ARG A 28 -2.66 10.15 -3.27
N PHE A 29 -2.30 8.96 -2.79
CA PHE A 29 -1.88 8.77 -1.41
C PHE A 29 -0.46 8.20 -1.34
N LEU A 30 0.30 8.64 -0.34
CA LEU A 30 1.59 8.08 0.01
C LEU A 30 1.46 7.35 1.35
N LEU A 31 1.76 6.06 1.36
CA LEU A 31 1.75 5.25 2.57
C LEU A 31 3.16 5.06 3.12
N ILE A 32 3.40 5.57 4.32
CA ILE A 32 4.63 5.32 5.09
C ILE A 32 4.31 4.31 6.18
N ILE A 33 4.89 3.11 6.07
CA ILE A 33 4.58 2.00 6.99
C ILE A 33 5.77 1.07 7.16
N GLY A 34 5.80 0.33 8.28
CA GLY A 34 6.77 -0.73 8.51
C GLY A 34 6.69 -1.87 7.47
N SER A 35 7.84 -2.44 7.13
CA SER A 35 7.99 -3.44 6.06
C SER A 35 7.16 -4.73 6.25
N SER A 36 6.83 -5.06 7.51
CA SER A 36 6.00 -6.24 7.84
C SER A 36 4.59 -6.17 7.24
N HIS A 37 4.10 -4.97 6.92
CA HIS A 37 2.77 -4.73 6.38
C HIS A 37 2.72 -4.71 4.85
N THR A 38 3.85 -4.36 4.22
CA THR A 38 3.89 -4.01 2.80
C THR A 38 3.40 -5.14 1.91
N ARG A 39 3.77 -6.40 2.18
CA ARG A 39 3.38 -7.55 1.33
C ARG A 39 1.87 -7.81 1.34
N ILE A 40 1.24 -7.82 2.51
CA ILE A 40 -0.20 -8.12 2.62
C ILE A 40 -1.02 -6.95 2.10
N LEU A 41 -0.64 -5.72 2.44
CA LEU A 41 -1.33 -4.53 1.93
C LEU A 41 -1.19 -4.38 0.41
N ARG A 42 -0.01 -4.68 -0.15
CA ARG A 42 0.17 -4.70 -1.61
C ARG A 42 -0.82 -5.66 -2.26
N HIS A 43 -0.96 -6.87 -1.72
CA HIS A 43 -1.94 -7.82 -2.25
C HIS A 43 -3.37 -7.27 -2.21
N PHE A 44 -3.79 -6.61 -1.13
CA PHE A 44 -5.12 -5.99 -1.07
C PHE A 44 -5.30 -4.82 -2.06
N LEU A 45 -4.26 -4.02 -2.27
CA LEU A 45 -4.29 -2.88 -3.18
C LEU A 45 -4.25 -3.33 -4.65
N GLU A 46 -3.49 -4.38 -4.98
CA GLU A 46 -3.41 -4.94 -6.34
C GLU A 46 -4.68 -5.73 -6.72
N ASP A 47 -5.29 -6.43 -5.75
CA ASP A 47 -6.55 -7.16 -5.97
C ASP A 47 -7.77 -6.22 -6.03
N GLY A 48 -7.67 -5.03 -5.43
CA GLY A 48 -8.73 -4.03 -5.42
C GLY A 48 -8.89 -3.35 -6.78
N LEU A 49 -10.12 -3.26 -7.29
CA LEU A 49 -10.41 -2.56 -8.56
C LEU A 49 -10.24 -1.03 -8.48
N GLU A 50 -10.08 -0.50 -7.28
CA GLU A 50 -10.13 0.94 -6.97
C GLU A 50 -8.75 1.61 -7.02
N PHE A 51 -7.66 0.85 -7.16
CA PHE A 51 -6.30 1.38 -7.03
C PHE A 51 -5.42 1.02 -8.21
N ASN A 52 -4.64 2.00 -8.66
CA ASN A 52 -3.45 1.76 -9.46
C ASN A 52 -2.22 1.83 -8.53
N TYR A 53 -1.78 0.69 -8.01
CA TYR A 53 -0.61 0.62 -7.14
C TYR A 53 0.67 0.86 -7.94
N THR A 54 1.56 1.71 -7.44
CA THR A 54 2.92 1.88 -7.99
C THR A 54 3.96 1.81 -6.89
N ASN A 55 5.11 1.20 -7.19
CA ASN A 55 6.24 1.14 -6.27
C ASN A 55 7.04 2.45 -6.34
N ILE A 56 7.37 3.01 -5.17
CA ILE A 56 8.14 4.25 -5.09
C ILE A 56 9.55 4.12 -5.70
N SER A 57 10.14 2.92 -5.67
CA SER A 57 11.46 2.67 -6.28
C SER A 57 11.48 2.94 -7.79
N ASP A 58 10.35 2.77 -8.47
CA ASP A 58 10.23 3.04 -9.91
C ASP A 58 10.42 4.53 -10.22
N TYR A 59 10.15 5.40 -9.24
CA TYR A 59 10.32 6.85 -9.36
C TYR A 59 11.61 7.38 -8.74
N LEU A 60 12.22 6.65 -7.80
CA LEU A 60 13.44 7.09 -7.13
C LEU A 60 14.72 6.73 -7.92
N ASN A 61 14.67 5.70 -8.76
CA ASN A 61 15.82 5.27 -9.57
C ASN A 61 16.11 6.18 -10.78
N SER A 62 15.25 7.15 -11.09
CA SER A 62 15.46 8.10 -12.19
C SER A 62 16.50 9.19 -11.87
N GLY A 63 17.08 9.19 -10.66
CA GLY A 63 18.09 10.15 -10.21
C GLY A 63 19.51 9.60 -10.06
N THR A 64 19.73 8.30 -10.29
CA THR A 64 21.06 7.65 -10.14
C THR A 64 21.87 7.53 -11.42
N ASP A 65 21.35 8.02 -12.56
CA ASP A 65 22.20 8.34 -13.70
C ASP A 65 22.91 9.66 -13.42
N LYS A 66 24.23 9.59 -13.23
CA LYS A 66 25.19 10.69 -12.96
C LYS A 66 25.55 10.89 -11.48
N ILE A 67 26.36 9.99 -10.92
CA ILE A 67 27.60 10.36 -10.21
C ILE A 67 28.68 9.35 -10.59
#